data_AF-A0A212C5K0-F1
#
_entry.id   AF-A0A212C5K0-F1
#
_cell.length_a   1.000
_cell.length_b   1.000
_cell.length_c   1.000
_cell.angle_alpha   90.00
_cell.angle_beta   90.00
_cell.angle_gamma   90.00
#
_symmetry.space_group_name_H-M   'P 1'
#
loop_
_entity.id
_entity.type
_entity.pdbx_description
1 polymer ?
#
loop_
_entity_poly.entity_id
_entity_poly.type
_entity_poly.pdbx_seq_one_letter_code
_entity_poly.pdbx_strand_id
1 'polypeptide(L)'
;YPESGTVEINVKDLRPRARTTLRWNELNIGDVVMVNYNVESPSNRGFWFDAEITTLKTISRTKKELRVTVFLGGSEGKLNDCQIRFINEIFKIEKPGAHPLSLADGKF
;
A
#
# COMPACT_ATOMS: atom_id res chain seq x y z
N TYR A 1 -14.23 -4.23 -9.24
CA TYR A 1 -15.69 -4.31 -9.14
C TYR A 1 -16.28 -4.34 -10.54
N PRO A 2 -16.31 -5.51 -11.20
CA PRO A 2 -16.90 -5.65 -12.53
C PRO A 2 -18.36 -5.17 -12.58
N GLU A 3 -19.06 -5.25 -11.45
CA GLU A 3 -20.44 -4.81 -11.27
C GLU A 3 -20.62 -3.29 -11.42
N SER A 4 -19.56 -2.49 -11.23
CA SER A 4 -19.61 -1.03 -11.36
C SER A 4 -19.52 -0.55 -12.80
N GLY A 5 -19.22 -1.43 -13.77
CA GLY A 5 -19.07 -1.06 -15.18
C GLY A 5 -17.90 -0.10 -15.44
N THR A 6 -18.07 0.78 -16.43
CA THR A 6 -17.08 1.81 -16.79
C THR A 6 -17.25 3.04 -15.92
N VAL A 7 -16.15 3.51 -15.32
CA VAL A 7 -16.11 4.69 -14.45
C VAL A 7 -15.11 5.70 -15.03
N GLU A 8 -15.49 6.97 -15.09
CA GLU A 8 -14.57 8.05 -15.41
C GLU A 8 -13.67 8.35 -14.20
N ILE A 9 -12.35 8.35 -14.41
CA ILE A 9 -11.36 8.60 -13.36
C ILE A 9 -10.38 9.68 -13.82
N ASN A 10 -10.04 10.61 -12.93
CA ASN A 10 -9.03 11.63 -13.22
C ASN A 10 -7.63 10.99 -13.27
N VAL A 11 -6.77 11.42 -14.17
CA VAL A 11 -5.40 10.90 -14.32
C VAL A 11 -4.61 10.96 -13.00
N LYS A 12 -4.86 11.95 -12.14
CA LYS A 12 -4.21 12.07 -10.82
C LYS A 12 -4.53 10.90 -9.87
N ASP A 13 -5.68 10.24 -10.08
CA ASP A 13 -6.17 9.11 -9.29
C ASP A 13 -5.80 7.76 -9.93
N LEU A 14 -5.03 7.79 -11.04
CA LEU A 14 -4.51 6.63 -11.74
C LEU A 14 -3.00 6.54 -11.61
N ARG A 15 -2.50 5.32 -11.47
CA ARG A 15 -1.07 5.01 -11.55
C ARG A 15 -0.86 3.59 -12.07
N PRO A 16 0.35 3.26 -12.58
CA PRO A 16 0.66 1.90 -12.98
C PRO A 16 0.45 0.93 -11.82
N ARG A 17 -0.02 -0.27 -12.15
CA ARG A 17 -0.30 -1.30 -11.16
C ARG A 17 0.98 -1.70 -10.41
N ALA A 18 0.86 -1.78 -9.08
CA ALA A 18 1.92 -2.25 -8.22
C ALA A 18 2.31 -3.70 -8.54
N ARG A 19 3.60 -3.95 -8.68
CA ARG A 19 4.16 -5.28 -9.00
C ARG A 19 5.37 -5.66 -8.12
N THR A 20 5.95 -4.69 -7.44
CA THR A 20 7.17 -4.87 -6.66
C THR A 20 6.81 -4.94 -5.19
N THR A 21 6.92 -6.12 -4.59
CA THR A 21 6.82 -6.30 -3.14
C THR A 21 8.17 -5.97 -2.50
N LEU A 22 8.18 -5.02 -1.56
CA LEU A 22 9.35 -4.61 -0.81
C LEU A 22 9.58 -5.54 0.38
N ARG A 23 10.81 -6.02 0.54
CA ARG A 23 11.24 -6.79 1.70
C ARG A 23 11.49 -5.86 2.87
N TRP A 24 11.46 -6.43 4.08
CA TRP A 24 11.70 -5.68 5.32
C TRP A 24 12.97 -4.80 5.30
N ASN A 25 14.05 -5.31 4.71
CA ASN A 25 15.34 -4.61 4.66
C ASN A 25 15.40 -3.49 3.60
N GLU A 26 14.38 -3.38 2.75
CA GLU A 26 14.25 -2.35 1.72
C GLU A 26 13.36 -1.18 2.19
N LEU A 27 12.73 -1.30 3.35
CA LEU A 27 11.85 -0.29 3.92
C LEU A 27 12.64 0.72 4.74
N ASN A 28 12.32 2.02 4.57
CA ASN A 28 12.88 3.10 5.38
C ASN A 28 11.77 3.96 5.98
N ILE A 29 12.06 4.61 7.11
CA ILE A 29 11.18 5.62 7.69
C ILE A 29 11.10 6.81 6.72
N GLY A 30 9.89 7.30 6.47
CA GLY A 30 9.58 8.34 5.50
C GLY A 30 9.23 7.81 4.09
N ASP A 31 9.43 6.52 3.81
CA ASP A 31 9.02 5.95 2.53
C ASP A 31 7.49 5.93 2.43
N VAL A 32 6.96 6.33 1.27
CA VAL A 32 5.54 6.18 0.94
C VAL A 32 5.36 4.89 0.14
N VAL A 33 4.61 3.96 0.73
CA VAL A 33 4.38 2.61 0.21
C VAL A 33 2.89 2.30 0.18
N MET A 34 2.50 1.28 -0.57
CA MET A 34 1.13 0.79 -0.59
C MET A 34 0.98 -0.40 0.35
N VAL A 35 0.05 -0.31 1.29
CA VAL A 35 -0.16 -1.30 2.37
C VAL A 35 -1.60 -1.76 2.42
N ASN A 36 -1.83 -2.97 2.94
CA ASN A 36 -3.18 -3.43 3.25
C ASN A 36 -3.55 -3.02 4.69
N TYR A 37 -4.64 -2.27 4.83
CA TYR A 37 -5.14 -1.82 6.13
C TYR A 37 -6.67 -1.83 6.16
N ASN A 38 -7.24 -2.14 7.32
CA ASN A 38 -8.67 -2.08 7.54
C ASN A 38 -8.94 -1.03 8.63
N VAL A 39 -9.58 0.07 8.24
CA VAL A 39 -9.86 1.21 9.11
C VAL A 39 -10.83 0.85 10.23
N GLU A 40 -11.83 0.01 9.95
CA GLU A 40 -12.83 -0.42 10.93
C GLU A 40 -12.27 -1.50 11.88
N SER A 41 -11.43 -2.38 11.36
CA SER A 41 -10.89 -3.53 12.08
C SER A 41 -9.41 -3.77 11.73
N PRO A 42 -8.46 -3.05 12.37
CA PRO A 42 -7.02 -3.11 12.05
C PRO A 42 -6.38 -4.49 12.16
N SER A 43 -7.08 -5.46 12.78
CA SER A 43 -6.64 -6.84 12.89
C SER A 43 -6.92 -7.70 11.65
N ASN A 44 -7.83 -7.25 10.79
CA ASN A 44 -8.33 -7.99 9.63
C ASN A 44 -7.73 -7.44 8.33
N ARG A 45 -7.86 -8.20 7.23
CA ARG A 45 -7.59 -7.65 5.89
C ARG A 45 -8.58 -6.54 5.57
N GLY A 46 -8.09 -5.54 4.85
CA GLY A 46 -8.89 -4.43 4.35
C GLY A 46 -8.50 -4.06 2.94
N PHE A 47 -8.44 -2.76 2.69
CA PHE A 47 -8.15 -2.20 1.38
C PHE A 47 -6.69 -1.77 1.25
N TRP A 48 -6.29 -1.44 0.03
CA TRP A 48 -4.96 -0.94 -0.28
C TRP A 48 -4.94 0.57 -0.13
N PHE A 49 -4.08 1.06 0.74
CA PHE A 49 -3.88 2.49 0.98
C PHE A 49 -2.43 2.88 0.75
N ASP A 50 -2.24 4.13 0.34
CA ASP A 50 -0.93 4.77 0.45
C ASP A 50 -0.66 5.10 1.91
N ALA A 51 0.55 4.84 2.35
CA ALA A 51 0.96 5.13 3.71
C ALA A 51 2.43 5.49 3.80
N GLU A 52 2.74 6.42 4.68
CA GLU A 52 4.11 6.82 5.01
C GLU A 52 4.62 6.02 6.20
N ILE A 53 5.78 5.40 6.07
CA ILE A 53 6.38 4.61 7.15
C ILE A 53 6.87 5.53 8.25
N THR A 54 6.33 5.38 9.46
CA THR A 54 6.72 6.19 10.62
C THR A 54 7.55 5.41 11.63
N THR A 55 7.44 4.08 11.66
CA THR A 55 8.24 3.24 12.56
C THR A 55 8.54 1.89 11.93
N LEU A 56 9.81 1.50 11.97
CA LEU A 56 10.29 0.16 11.66
C LEU A 56 11.02 -0.40 12.88
N LYS A 57 10.42 -1.38 13.54
CA LYS A 57 11.01 -1.99 14.74
C LYS A 57 11.15 -3.50 14.57
N THR A 58 12.40 -3.96 14.58
CA THR A 58 12.72 -5.38 14.58
C THR A 58 12.90 -5.84 16.02
N ILE A 59 11.93 -6.59 16.55
CA ILE A 59 11.94 -7.07 17.95
C ILE A 59 12.66 -8.43 18.02
N SER A 60 12.44 -9.29 17.02
CA SER A 60 13.16 -10.56 16.85
C SER A 60 13.20 -10.95 15.37
N ARG A 61 13.81 -12.10 15.05
CA ARG A 61 13.82 -12.65 13.68
C ARG A 61 12.40 -12.76 13.10
N THR A 62 11.43 -13.17 13.93
CA THR A 62 10.02 -13.40 13.53
C THR A 62 9.09 -12.26 13.95
N LYS A 63 9.44 -11.47 14.97
CA LYS A 63 8.59 -10.38 15.47
C LYS A 63 9.10 -9.04 14.96
N LYS A 64 8.32 -8.45 14.07
CA LYS A 64 8.57 -7.14 13.47
C LYS A 64 7.32 -6.28 13.65
N GLU A 65 7.52 -5.00 13.89
CA GLU A 65 6.46 -4.02 14.07
C GLU A 65 6.67 -2.89 13.07
N LEU A 66 5.70 -2.72 12.17
CA LEU A 66 5.62 -1.64 11.20
C LEU A 66 4.46 -0.74 11.58
N ARG A 67 4.73 0.54 11.79
CA ARG A 67 3.70 1.57 11.95
C ARG A 67 3.83 2.61 10.84
N VAL A 68 2.68 3.08 10.39
CA VAL A 68 2.57 4.00 9.26
C VAL A 68 1.52 5.06 9.54
N THR A 69 1.59 6.16 8.79
CA THR A 69 0.47 7.09 8.63
C THR A 69 -0.25 6.76 7.32
N VAL A 70 -1.49 6.28 7.42
CA VAL A 70 -2.35 5.91 6.28
C VAL A 70 -3.01 7.16 5.69
N PHE A 71 -3.02 7.27 4.36
CA PHE A 71 -3.72 8.32 3.62
C PHE A 71 -5.07 7.78 3.13
N LEU A 72 -6.18 8.34 3.66
CA LEU A 72 -7.53 7.88 3.31
C LEU A 72 -8.04 8.42 1.97
N GLY A 73 -7.37 9.45 1.44
CA GLY A 73 -7.79 10.14 0.22
C GLY A 73 -8.88 11.20 0.48
N GLY A 74 -9.08 12.07 -0.52
CA GLY A 74 -10.11 13.12 -0.46
C GLY A 74 -9.99 14.04 0.76
N SER A 75 -11.13 14.31 1.41
CA SER A 75 -11.25 15.14 2.61
C SER A 75 -11.10 14.35 3.93
N GLU A 76 -10.98 13.02 3.87
CA GLU A 76 -10.93 12.14 5.06
C GLU A 76 -9.58 12.22 5.80
N GLY A 77 -8.55 12.78 5.16
CA GLY A 77 -7.29 13.13 5.81
C GLY A 77 -6.34 11.94 5.99
N LYS A 78 -5.68 11.88 7.16
CA LYS A 78 -4.64 10.90 7.48
C LYS A 78 -4.94 10.22 8.81
N LEU A 79 -4.69 8.92 8.89
CA LEU A 79 -4.71 8.16 10.14
C LEU A 79 -3.28 7.87 10.58
N ASN A 80 -2.89 8.40 11.73
CA ASN A 80 -1.55 8.23 12.28
C ASN A 80 -1.44 6.94 13.08
N ASP A 81 -0.20 6.48 13.28
CA ASP A 81 0.15 5.40 14.22
C ASP A 81 -0.57 4.06 13.93
N CYS A 82 -0.84 3.78 12.66
CA CYS A 82 -1.51 2.56 12.22
C CYS A 82 -0.52 1.40 12.16
N GLN A 83 -0.78 0.33 12.92
CA GLN A 83 0.05 -0.87 12.89
C GLN A 83 -0.31 -1.76 11.71
N ILE A 84 0.67 -2.04 10.85
CA ILE A 84 0.50 -2.92 9.68
C ILE A 84 0.80 -4.36 10.06
N ARG A 85 -0.18 -5.24 9.83
CA ARG A 85 -0.05 -6.68 10.09
C ARG A 85 0.58 -7.45 8.93
N PHE A 86 0.24 -7.09 7.70
CA PHE A 86 0.69 -7.78 6.49
C PHE A 86 2.04 -7.25 6.02
N ILE A 87 3.07 -7.35 6.86
CA ILE A 87 4.42 -6.80 6.63
C ILE A 87 5.18 -7.41 5.44
N ASN A 88 4.69 -8.53 4.89
CA ASN A 88 5.26 -9.18 3.71
C ASN A 88 4.54 -8.78 2.42
N GLU A 89 3.49 -7.95 2.52
CA GLU A 89 2.67 -7.49 1.40
C GLU A 89 2.75 -5.97 1.29
N ILE A 90 3.96 -5.43 1.42
CA ILE A 90 4.24 -4.00 1.25
C ILE A 90 4.63 -3.79 -0.19
N PHE A 91 3.90 -2.95 -0.91
CA PHE A 91 4.13 -2.70 -2.32
C PHE A 91 4.79 -1.35 -2.54
N LYS A 92 5.75 -1.31 -3.45
CA LYS A 92 6.28 -0.07 -3.99
C LYS A 92 5.19 0.66 -4.79
N ILE A 93 5.10 1.97 -4.61
CA ILE A 93 4.28 2.82 -5.47
C ILE A 93 5.00 3.06 -6.79
N GLU A 94 4.40 2.61 -7.89
CA GLU A 94 4.95 2.79 -9.23
C GLU A 94 4.69 4.22 -9.74
N LYS A 95 5.70 4.81 -10.38
CA LYS A 95 5.63 6.17 -10.94
C LYS A 95 5.17 6.16 -12.40
N PRO A 96 4.59 7.26 -12.90
CA PRO A 96 4.35 7.43 -14.33
C PRO A 96 5.62 7.15 -15.15
N GLY A 97 5.49 6.41 -16.25
CA GLY A 97 6.61 5.95 -17.07
C GLY A 97 7.15 4.56 -16.73
N ALA A 98 6.63 3.89 -15.68
CA ALA A 98 6.90 2.48 -15.45
C ALA A 98 6.41 1.61 -16.62
N HIS A 99 7.08 0.48 -16.88
CA HIS A 99 6.76 -0.43 -17.99
C HIS A 99 5.29 -0.87 -17.94
N PRO A 100 4.50 -0.71 -19.03
CA PRO A 100 3.10 -1.12 -19.02
C PRO A 100 2.98 -2.62 -18.80
N LEU A 101 2.02 -3.04 -17.98
CA LEU A 101 1.66 -4.45 -17.85
C LEU A 101 0.54 -4.77 -18.85
N SER A 102 0.63 -5.94 -19.45
CA SER A 102 -0.33 -6.48 -20.41
C SER A 102 -0.77 -7.87 -19.97
N LEU A 103 -1.87 -8.41 -20.50
CA LEU A 103 -2.31 -9.78 -20.16
C LEU A 103 -1.23 -10.87 -20.40
N ALA A 104 -0.21 -10.59 -21.22
CA ALA A 104 0.90 -11.49 -21.45
C ALA A 104 1.85 -11.62 -20.25
N ASP A 105 1.92 -10.62 -19.36
CA ASP A 105 2.83 -10.63 -18.21
C ASP A 105 2.28 -11.43 -17.01
N GLY A 106 1.07 -11.98 -17.15
CA GLY A 106 0.41 -12.83 -16.16
C GLY A 106 -0.99 -12.37 -15.76
N LYS A 107 -1.61 -13.12 -14.84
CA LYS A 107 -2.83 -12.65 -14.17
C LYS A 107 -2.42 -11.69 -13.07
N PHE A 108 -2.83 -10.45 -13.22
CA PHE A 108 -2.82 -9.44 -12.18
C PHE A 108 -4.26 -9.23 -11.76
#